data_AF-A0A9D6DTX7-F1
#
_entry.id   AF-A0A9D6DTX7-F1
#
_cell.length_a   1.000
_cell.length_b   1.000
_cell.length_c   1.000
_cell.angle_alpha   90.00
_cell.angle_beta   90.00
_cell.angle_gamma   90.00
#
_symmetry.space_group_name_H-M   'P 1'
#
loop_
_entity.id
_entity.type
_entity.pdbx_description
1 polymer ?
#
loop_
_entity_poly.entity_id
_entity_poly.type
_entity_poly.pdbx_seq_one_letter_code
_entity_poly.pdbx_strand_id
1 'polypeptide(L)'
;MAIHPTAIVSKTAELGEGVEVGPYAVIGPHVKIGAGTRVLSHAVLDGHTTIGARCEIFTGACLGMPAQDKKFKGETSFLSVGDENVIREYVTMHCASTPGAATVVGSRNFIMVGAHVGHDCRVGDEVTMANGSVLGGYVVVEDGAVLGGFTGVHQYVRVGRLAMLGAFAKAAMDVPPFSLCDGYPARVCGLNSVGLRRAGYAPADSLLLKKSGQDTFYVPALVVPRRRKSPKRTQTLGGRRVSPGVRVPVKTRRRTGAAPPPADKARSGTGGVTAEMWGGSRDSGGPIGLIAGTGDFPALFAEAAASLKKEVFVIGFHGYTDKRIENFSRQSLYLDLGAVGKIAEALKGWGVRRVAFAGGIPKRQIYDPSVSLDGAARAIIQGTGNRGDDHLLKAFVLYLGSACGVAVVDSRLFLKDILADKGVMTGRRPTAIEKSDLSFGWKIAKGIGRMDIGQTVVVKEGNVLAVEALEGTDAAIRRAGELGGGGGVVVKTAKPGQDLRFDLPCIGLGTLGSMKSAGCRVIGVEAGKTLMLHKNRLIEEADAGRMSLVGL
;
A
#
# COMPACT_ATOMS: atom_id res chain seq x y z
N MET A 1 36.05 39.71 2.93
CA MET A 1 35.51 38.85 4.00
C MET A 1 35.11 39.73 5.16
N ALA A 2 34.00 39.45 5.82
CA ALA A 2 33.56 40.20 7.00
C ALA A 2 33.36 39.20 8.15
N ILE A 3 34.39 39.04 8.99
CA ILE A 3 34.37 38.12 10.13
C ILE A 3 34.18 38.96 11.40
N HIS A 4 33.10 38.71 12.13
CA HIS A 4 32.82 39.42 13.37
C HIS A 4 33.91 39.10 14.41
N PRO A 5 34.38 40.09 15.21
CA PRO A 5 35.47 39.88 16.17
C PRO A 5 35.24 38.79 17.22
N THR A 6 33.97 38.48 17.52
CA THR A 6 33.60 37.42 18.48
C THR A 6 33.38 36.04 17.85
N ALA A 7 33.51 35.91 16.52
CA ALA A 7 33.47 34.61 15.85
C ALA A 7 34.76 33.83 16.14
N ILE A 8 34.64 32.52 16.33
CA ILE A 8 35.78 31.63 16.57
C ILE A 8 36.04 30.86 15.27
N VAL A 9 37.02 31.32 14.50
CA VAL A 9 37.39 30.72 13.21
C VAL A 9 38.77 30.10 13.32
N SER A 10 38.89 28.80 13.05
CA SER A 10 40.19 28.13 13.00
C SER A 10 41.09 28.76 11.93
N LYS A 11 42.38 28.86 12.24
CA LYS A 11 43.41 29.38 11.30
C LYS A 11 43.56 28.53 10.04
N THR A 12 43.14 27.26 10.08
CA THR A 12 43.24 26.32 8.96
C THR A 12 41.95 26.19 8.16
N ALA A 13 40.86 26.87 8.56
CA ALA A 13 39.64 26.90 7.78
C ALA A 13 39.86 27.65 6.46
N GLU A 14 39.26 27.17 5.37
CA GLU A 14 39.37 27.78 4.04
C GLU A 14 38.10 28.57 3.73
N LEU A 15 38.19 29.89 3.69
CA LEU A 15 37.06 30.78 3.39
C LEU A 15 37.23 31.43 2.02
N GLY A 16 36.20 31.35 1.18
CA GLY A 16 36.16 31.98 -0.13
C GLY A 16 35.97 33.50 -0.08
N GLU A 17 36.12 34.15 -1.23
CA GLU A 17 35.93 35.58 -1.37
C GLU A 17 34.52 36.02 -0.93
N GLY A 18 34.42 37.15 -0.23
CA GLY A 18 33.12 37.70 0.18
C GLY A 18 32.37 36.91 1.26
N VAL A 19 32.97 35.88 1.89
CA VAL A 19 32.35 35.18 3.03
C VAL A 19 32.14 36.14 4.21
N GLU A 20 30.96 36.04 4.83
CA GLU A 20 30.58 36.76 6.05
C GLU A 20 30.37 35.78 7.20
N VAL A 21 30.91 36.09 8.38
CA VAL A 21 30.78 35.27 9.59
C VAL A 21 30.29 36.15 10.74
N GLY A 22 29.11 35.84 11.25
CA GLY A 22 28.41 36.57 12.31
C GLY A 22 28.98 36.32 13.71
N PRO A 23 28.50 37.07 14.72
CA PRO A 23 29.01 36.99 16.08
C PRO A 23 28.82 35.61 16.69
N TYR A 24 29.84 35.12 17.41
CA TYR A 24 29.81 33.84 18.13
C TYR A 24 29.60 32.59 17.25
N ALA A 25 29.71 32.71 15.93
CA ALA A 25 29.79 31.54 15.06
C ALA A 25 31.12 30.81 15.29
N VAL A 26 31.12 29.48 15.12
CA VAL A 26 32.30 28.63 15.29
C VAL A 26 32.59 27.91 13.98
N ILE A 27 33.82 28.03 13.47
CA ILE A 27 34.28 27.38 12.24
C ILE A 27 35.53 26.53 12.54
N GLY A 28 35.38 25.22 12.41
CA GLY A 28 36.40 24.22 12.71
C GLY A 28 37.55 24.14 11.69
N PRO A 29 38.62 23.39 12.01
CA PRO A 29 39.88 23.41 11.28
C PRO A 29 39.85 22.80 9.88
N HIS A 30 38.86 21.97 9.57
CA HIS A 30 38.76 21.27 8.28
C HIS A 30 37.59 21.77 7.42
N VAL A 31 37.00 22.91 7.80
CA VAL A 31 35.86 23.49 7.11
C VAL A 31 36.33 24.31 5.90
N LYS A 32 35.63 24.12 4.78
CA LYS A 32 35.78 24.91 3.55
C LYS A 32 34.47 25.60 3.22
N ILE A 33 34.49 26.90 2.94
CA ILE A 33 33.30 27.70 2.66
C ILE A 33 33.47 28.45 1.33
N GLY A 34 32.56 28.25 0.39
CA GLY A 34 32.55 28.91 -0.92
C GLY A 34 32.23 30.40 -0.86
N ALA A 35 32.52 31.10 -1.96
CA ALA A 35 32.42 32.55 -2.05
C ALA A 35 31.01 33.09 -1.79
N GLY A 36 30.92 34.24 -1.12
CA GLY A 36 29.67 34.95 -0.82
C GLY A 36 28.72 34.23 0.14
N THR A 37 29.14 33.14 0.79
CA THR A 37 28.34 32.45 1.81
C THR A 37 28.33 33.25 3.10
N ARG A 38 27.15 33.32 3.74
CA ARG A 38 26.90 34.06 4.98
C ARG A 38 26.59 33.07 6.10
N VAL A 39 27.45 33.05 7.12
CA VAL A 39 27.29 32.25 8.34
C VAL A 39 26.83 33.20 9.44
N LEU A 40 25.58 33.07 9.89
CA LEU A 40 24.99 33.96 10.90
C LEU A 40 25.44 33.60 12.32
N SER A 41 24.99 34.39 13.29
CA SER A 41 25.40 34.28 14.68
C SER A 41 25.18 32.89 15.26
N HIS A 42 26.08 32.41 16.12
CA HIS A 42 25.96 31.12 16.81
C HIS A 42 25.81 29.86 15.91
N ALA A 43 26.04 29.95 14.60
CA ALA A 43 26.14 28.75 13.77
C ALA A 43 27.47 28.03 14.05
N VAL A 44 27.44 26.69 14.04
CA VAL A 44 28.61 25.84 14.30
C VAL A 44 28.87 24.97 13.08
N LEU A 45 30.01 25.18 12.43
CA LEU A 45 30.50 24.38 11.31
C LEU A 45 31.77 23.68 11.75
N ASP A 46 31.80 22.35 11.72
CA ASP A 46 32.98 21.58 12.14
C ASP A 46 33.16 20.31 11.29
N GLY A 47 34.09 19.44 11.68
CA GLY A 47 34.42 18.22 10.94
C GLY A 47 34.99 18.52 9.55
N HIS A 48 35.08 17.48 8.71
CA HIS A 48 35.50 17.64 7.32
C HIS A 48 34.31 18.08 6.45
N THR A 49 33.99 19.36 6.56
CA THR A 49 32.80 19.96 5.94
C THR A 49 33.17 20.90 4.81
N THR A 50 32.54 20.73 3.65
CA THR A 50 32.61 21.66 2.52
C THR A 50 31.24 22.26 2.27
N ILE A 51 31.14 23.59 2.30
CA ILE A 51 29.96 24.37 1.97
C ILE A 51 30.22 25.13 0.67
N GLY A 52 29.27 25.11 -0.25
CA GLY A 52 29.33 25.85 -1.51
C GLY A 52 29.24 27.36 -1.36
N ALA A 53 29.07 28.04 -2.49
CA ALA A 53 28.98 29.48 -2.61
C ALA A 53 27.56 30.01 -2.38
N ARG A 54 27.46 31.25 -1.91
CA ARG A 54 26.19 32.01 -1.75
C ARG A 54 25.14 31.29 -0.89
N CYS A 55 25.58 30.48 0.07
CA CYS A 55 24.67 29.88 1.04
C CYS A 55 24.34 30.87 2.17
N GLU A 56 23.19 30.72 2.80
CA GLU A 56 22.83 31.42 4.02
C GLU A 56 22.60 30.41 5.14
N ILE A 57 23.44 30.47 6.18
CA ILE A 57 23.40 29.54 7.31
C ILE A 57 22.99 30.31 8.56
N PHE A 58 21.81 30.02 9.06
CA PHE A 58 21.15 30.76 10.14
C PHE A 58 21.59 30.29 11.54
N THR A 59 21.16 31.07 12.53
CA THR A 59 21.54 30.93 13.92
C THR A 59 21.30 29.55 14.50
N GLY A 60 22.31 29.03 15.20
CA GLY A 60 22.23 27.75 15.90
C GLY A 60 22.25 26.52 14.98
N ALA A 61 22.43 26.67 13.66
CA ALA A 61 22.64 25.55 12.78
C ALA A 61 23.98 24.84 13.12
N CYS A 62 23.97 23.51 13.18
CA CYS A 62 25.14 22.68 13.48
C CYS A 62 25.43 21.74 12.32
N LEU A 63 26.46 22.04 11.53
CA LEU A 63 26.81 21.28 10.33
C LEU A 63 28.18 20.62 10.48
N GLY A 64 28.28 19.37 10.04
CA GLY A 64 29.53 18.61 10.06
C GLY A 64 29.83 17.87 11.36
N MET A 65 28.84 17.81 12.26
CA MET A 65 28.97 17.07 13.51
C MET A 65 29.15 15.56 13.24
N PRO A 66 29.79 14.82 14.18
CA PRO A 66 29.91 13.36 14.10
C PRO A 66 28.57 12.66 13.87
N ALA A 67 28.58 11.56 13.12
CA ALA A 67 27.38 10.75 12.90
C ALA A 67 26.81 10.23 14.23
N GLN A 68 25.49 10.30 14.40
CA GLN A 68 24.78 9.71 15.55
C GLN A 68 24.52 8.20 15.37
N ASP A 69 25.44 7.49 14.72
CA ASP A 69 25.40 6.04 14.56
C ASP A 69 26.23 5.41 15.67
N LYS A 70 25.65 4.48 16.44
CA LYS A 70 26.36 3.76 17.52
C LYS A 70 27.57 2.97 17.01
N LYS A 71 27.65 2.70 15.71
CA LYS A 71 28.76 2.01 15.07
C LYS A 71 29.92 2.93 14.68
N PHE A 72 29.70 4.25 14.66
CA PHE A 72 30.73 5.23 14.31
C PHE A 72 31.79 5.29 15.40
N LYS A 73 33.07 5.19 15.01
CA LYS A 73 34.23 5.16 15.93
C LYS A 73 35.16 6.36 15.73
N GLY A 74 34.72 7.39 15.02
CA GLY A 74 35.54 8.57 14.73
C GLY A 74 36.36 8.44 13.44
N GLU A 75 35.98 7.54 12.54
CA GLU A 75 36.60 7.44 11.22
C GLU A 75 36.43 8.74 10.43
N THR A 76 37.43 9.10 9.63
CA THR A 76 37.35 10.29 8.77
C THR A 76 36.23 10.12 7.73
N SER A 77 35.25 11.01 7.81
CA SER A 77 34.11 11.09 6.92
C SER A 77 33.72 12.55 6.69
N PHE A 78 32.87 12.81 5.71
CA PHE A 78 32.70 14.15 5.15
C PHE A 78 31.23 14.60 5.15
N LEU A 79 31.05 15.92 5.12
CA LEU A 79 29.81 16.58 4.73
C LEU A 79 30.10 17.50 3.53
N SER A 80 29.31 17.41 2.47
CA SER A 80 29.42 18.27 1.29
C SER A 80 28.06 18.89 0.99
N VAL A 81 28.01 20.22 0.98
CA VAL A 81 26.82 21.03 0.71
C VAL A 81 27.10 21.91 -0.50
N GLY A 82 26.19 21.90 -1.48
CA GLY A 82 26.29 22.68 -2.71
C GLY A 82 26.05 24.18 -2.51
N ASP A 83 25.72 24.86 -3.62
CA ASP A 83 25.61 26.31 -3.67
C ASP A 83 24.18 26.81 -3.37
N GLU A 84 24.04 28.07 -2.98
CA GLU A 84 22.76 28.78 -2.89
C GLU A 84 21.72 28.11 -1.98
N ASN A 85 22.18 27.38 -0.96
CA ASN A 85 21.30 26.78 0.03
C ASN A 85 20.93 27.79 1.11
N VAL A 86 19.66 27.79 1.52
CA VAL A 86 19.20 28.53 2.69
C VAL A 86 18.92 27.52 3.80
N ILE A 87 19.79 27.53 4.81
CA ILE A 87 19.81 26.61 5.94
C ILE A 87 19.37 27.39 7.18
N ARG A 88 18.16 27.13 7.63
CA ARG A 88 17.50 27.87 8.70
C ARG A 88 17.97 27.46 10.09
N GLU A 89 17.40 28.12 11.09
CA GLU A 89 17.78 28.06 12.49
C GLU A 89 17.74 26.62 13.01
N TYR A 90 18.74 26.22 13.81
CA TYR A 90 18.82 24.90 14.45
C TYR A 90 18.78 23.69 13.50
N VAL A 91 19.05 23.88 12.21
CA VAL A 91 19.23 22.75 11.29
C VAL A 91 20.48 21.97 11.67
N THR A 92 20.39 20.65 11.58
CA THR A 92 21.53 19.75 11.82
C THR A 92 21.84 18.94 10.58
N MET A 93 23.13 18.86 10.21
CA MET A 93 23.61 18.00 9.13
C MET A 93 24.87 17.29 9.58
N HIS A 94 24.87 15.96 9.54
CA HIS A 94 25.98 15.16 10.05
C HIS A 94 26.88 14.66 8.91
N CYS A 95 28.17 14.53 9.20
CA CYS A 95 29.08 13.78 8.34
C CYS A 95 28.59 12.33 8.17
N ALA A 96 29.06 11.65 7.12
CA ALA A 96 28.78 10.24 6.93
C ALA A 96 29.30 9.39 8.11
N SER A 97 28.77 8.17 8.30
CA SER A 97 29.38 7.18 9.19
C SER A 97 30.26 6.20 8.44
N THR A 98 30.12 6.10 7.11
CA THR A 98 30.99 5.28 6.28
C THR A 98 32.37 5.95 6.11
N PRO A 99 33.49 5.26 6.44
CA PRO A 99 34.83 5.80 6.27
C PRO A 99 35.09 6.27 4.84
N GLY A 100 35.60 7.49 4.69
CA GLY A 100 35.89 8.11 3.39
C GLY A 100 34.67 8.56 2.59
N ALA A 101 33.44 8.31 3.07
CA ALA A 101 32.23 8.74 2.39
C ALA A 101 31.77 10.13 2.83
N ALA A 102 30.84 10.71 2.07
CA ALA A 102 30.22 11.99 2.37
C ALA A 102 28.71 11.86 2.50
N THR A 103 28.15 12.57 3.48
CA THR A 103 26.77 13.07 3.38
C THR A 103 26.78 14.19 2.35
N VAL A 104 25.89 14.14 1.36
CA VAL A 104 25.85 15.08 0.24
C VAL A 104 24.51 15.80 0.21
N VAL A 105 24.55 17.12 0.16
CA VAL A 105 23.40 18.01 -0.05
C VAL A 105 23.68 18.85 -1.28
N GLY A 106 22.76 18.87 -2.25
CA GLY A 106 22.88 19.62 -3.49
C GLY A 106 22.75 21.13 -3.30
N SER A 107 22.22 21.81 -4.30
CA SER A 107 22.17 23.27 -4.41
C SER A 107 20.73 23.80 -4.41
N ARG A 108 20.57 25.08 -4.07
CA ARG A 108 19.28 25.80 -4.09
C ARG A 108 18.20 25.15 -3.22
N ASN A 109 18.60 24.46 -2.14
CA ASN A 109 17.66 23.87 -1.20
C ASN A 109 17.19 24.89 -0.17
N PHE A 110 15.95 24.73 0.28
CA PHE A 110 15.40 25.49 1.41
C PHE A 110 15.12 24.56 2.58
N ILE A 111 16.00 24.60 3.58
CA ILE A 111 15.99 23.70 4.74
C ILE A 111 15.55 24.50 5.96
N MET A 112 14.32 24.31 6.40
CA MET A 112 13.66 25.12 7.43
C MET A 112 14.02 24.67 8.85
N VAL A 113 13.56 25.47 9.83
CA VAL A 113 13.96 25.40 11.23
C VAL A 113 13.91 23.99 11.80
N GLY A 114 15.00 23.57 12.45
CA GLY A 114 15.08 22.30 13.19
C GLY A 114 15.03 21.05 12.31
N ALA A 115 15.18 21.16 11.00
CA ALA A 115 15.30 19.99 10.14
C ALA A 115 16.62 19.25 10.37
N HIS A 116 16.63 17.94 10.11
CA HIS A 116 17.78 17.06 10.35
C HIS A 116 18.13 16.24 9.12
N VAL A 117 19.41 16.27 8.73
CA VAL A 117 20.01 15.41 7.71
C VAL A 117 20.97 14.44 8.38
N GLY A 118 20.57 13.16 8.45
CA GLY A 118 21.39 12.09 9.00
C GLY A 118 22.61 11.75 8.15
N HIS A 119 23.46 10.88 8.69
CA HIS A 119 24.68 10.42 8.05
C HIS A 119 24.43 9.67 6.73
N ASP A 120 25.36 9.78 5.78
CA ASP A 120 25.34 9.08 4.48
C ASP A 120 24.13 9.43 3.59
N CYS A 121 23.42 10.51 3.92
CA CYS A 121 22.32 10.97 3.08
C CYS A 121 22.81 11.55 1.76
N ARG A 122 21.94 11.51 0.74
CA ARG A 122 22.14 12.17 -0.55
C ARG A 122 20.89 12.99 -0.89
N VAL A 123 20.94 14.29 -0.62
CA VAL A 123 19.89 15.26 -0.94
C VAL A 123 20.26 15.96 -2.24
N GLY A 124 19.33 16.01 -3.20
CA GLY A 124 19.50 16.63 -4.51
C GLY A 124 19.40 18.15 -4.48
N ASP A 125 18.99 18.72 -5.61
CA ASP A 125 18.81 20.16 -5.80
C ASP A 125 17.35 20.60 -5.60
N GLU A 126 17.13 21.86 -5.23
CA GLU A 126 15.79 22.48 -5.14
C GLU A 126 14.80 21.75 -4.21
N VAL A 127 15.33 21.00 -3.24
CA VAL A 127 14.57 20.33 -2.19
C VAL A 127 14.09 21.33 -1.15
N THR A 128 12.83 21.19 -0.73
CA THR A 128 12.29 21.91 0.42
C THR A 128 12.08 20.95 1.57
N MET A 129 12.74 21.22 2.70
CA MET A 129 12.54 20.53 3.96
C MET A 129 11.87 21.48 4.94
N ALA A 130 10.59 21.29 5.21
CA ALA A 130 9.87 22.14 6.17
C ALA A 130 10.28 21.84 7.62
N ASN A 131 9.81 22.69 8.54
CA ASN A 131 10.23 22.71 9.94
C ASN A 131 10.20 21.31 10.57
N GLY A 132 11.29 20.93 11.24
CA GLY A 132 11.38 19.67 11.97
C GLY A 132 11.31 18.41 11.11
N SER A 133 11.48 18.50 9.79
CA SER A 133 11.58 17.29 8.94
C SER A 133 12.92 16.57 9.17
N VAL A 134 12.87 15.23 9.25
CA VAL A 134 14.00 14.41 9.69
C VAL A 134 14.29 13.32 8.64
N LEU A 135 15.56 13.25 8.22
CA LEU A 135 16.09 12.16 7.40
C LEU A 135 16.94 11.24 8.27
N GLY A 136 16.57 9.96 8.36
CA GLY A 136 17.44 8.93 8.93
C GLY A 136 18.69 8.68 8.07
N GLY A 137 19.61 7.83 8.55
CA GLY A 137 20.84 7.54 7.81
C GLY A 137 20.60 6.92 6.44
N TYR A 138 21.50 7.17 5.48
CA TYR A 138 21.46 6.62 4.11
C TYR A 138 20.23 6.99 3.27
N VAL A 139 19.48 8.02 3.65
CA VAL A 139 18.31 8.46 2.88
C VAL A 139 18.75 9.16 1.59
N VAL A 140 18.02 8.92 0.50
CA VAL A 140 18.22 9.62 -0.77
C VAL A 140 17.00 10.48 -1.05
N VAL A 141 17.19 11.78 -1.27
CA VAL A 141 16.12 12.71 -1.68
C VAL A 141 16.51 13.28 -3.04
N GLU A 142 15.67 13.04 -4.06
CA GLU A 142 15.90 13.55 -5.41
C GLU A 142 15.40 15.00 -5.57
N ASP A 143 15.75 15.61 -6.70
CA ASP A 143 15.54 17.03 -6.96
C ASP A 143 14.08 17.47 -6.85
N GLY A 144 13.87 18.68 -6.32
CA GLY A 144 12.55 19.31 -6.24
C GLY A 144 11.57 18.63 -5.29
N ALA A 145 12.00 17.64 -4.51
CA ALA A 145 11.14 16.98 -3.52
C ALA A 145 10.78 17.94 -2.38
N VAL A 146 9.57 17.77 -1.83
CA VAL A 146 9.05 18.57 -0.73
C VAL A 146 8.74 17.67 0.46
N LEU A 147 9.35 17.95 1.60
CA LEU A 147 9.06 17.30 2.86
C LEU A 147 8.27 18.26 3.74
N GLY A 148 7.03 17.90 4.07
CA GLY A 148 6.17 18.65 4.97
C GLY A 148 6.74 18.77 6.39
N GLY A 149 6.14 19.66 7.18
CA GLY A 149 6.60 19.90 8.54
C GLY A 149 6.53 18.61 9.37
N PHE A 150 7.56 18.34 10.16
CA PHE A 150 7.64 17.16 11.03
C PHE A 150 7.53 15.81 10.31
N THR A 151 7.80 15.75 9.01
CA THR A 151 7.91 14.48 8.29
C THR A 151 9.13 13.69 8.79
N GLY A 152 8.96 12.39 9.04
CA GLY A 152 10.07 11.46 9.29
C GLY A 152 10.32 10.52 8.12
N VAL A 153 11.56 10.47 7.63
CA VAL A 153 12.01 9.53 6.59
C VAL A 153 12.93 8.50 7.22
N HIS A 154 12.51 7.24 7.19
CA HIS A 154 13.26 6.13 7.78
C HIS A 154 14.58 5.89 7.02
N GLN A 155 15.60 5.39 7.72
CA GLN A 155 16.89 5.07 7.11
C GLN A 155 16.76 4.20 5.85
N TYR A 156 17.63 4.46 4.86
CA TYR A 156 17.69 3.82 3.53
C TYR A 156 16.53 4.09 2.56
N VAL A 157 15.55 4.90 2.95
CA VAL A 157 14.43 5.27 2.07
C VAL A 157 14.87 6.25 0.99
N ARG A 158 14.35 6.08 -0.22
CA ARG A 158 14.45 7.05 -1.32
C ARG A 158 13.19 7.90 -1.44
N VAL A 159 13.32 9.21 -1.59
CA VAL A 159 12.25 10.14 -1.95
C VAL A 159 12.48 10.62 -3.37
N GLY A 160 11.57 10.27 -4.27
CA GLY A 160 11.70 10.55 -5.70
C GLY A 160 11.51 12.01 -6.09
N ARG A 161 11.97 12.35 -7.30
CA ARG A 161 11.97 13.71 -7.85
C ARG A 161 10.57 14.30 -7.84
N LEU A 162 10.44 15.55 -7.40
CA LEU A 162 9.17 16.27 -7.29
C LEU A 162 8.09 15.53 -6.48
N ALA A 163 8.47 14.56 -5.65
CA ALA A 163 7.54 13.97 -4.70
C ALA A 163 7.22 14.97 -3.58
N MET A 164 6.04 14.83 -2.98
CA MET A 164 5.64 15.60 -1.82
C MET A 164 5.24 14.66 -0.69
N LEU A 165 5.83 14.83 0.48
CA LEU A 165 5.38 14.21 1.72
C LEU A 165 4.55 15.22 2.52
N GLY A 166 3.38 14.79 2.99
CA GLY A 166 2.54 15.55 3.90
C GLY A 166 3.22 15.84 5.25
N ALA A 167 2.73 16.86 5.94
CA ALA A 167 3.17 17.15 7.30
C ALA A 167 2.88 15.95 8.22
N PHE A 168 3.77 15.67 9.19
CA PHE A 168 3.70 14.52 10.09
C PHE A 168 3.73 13.14 9.42
N ALA A 169 3.95 13.06 8.10
CA ALA A 169 4.02 11.78 7.41
C ALA A 169 5.28 10.99 7.83
N LYS A 170 5.17 9.65 7.91
CA LYS A 170 6.30 8.74 8.14
C LYS A 170 6.59 7.88 6.92
N ALA A 171 7.62 8.23 6.15
CA ALA A 171 8.07 7.43 5.02
C ALA A 171 8.92 6.25 5.52
N ALA A 172 8.33 5.06 5.56
CA ALA A 172 9.01 3.81 5.90
C ALA A 172 9.47 3.00 4.67
N MET A 173 9.14 3.49 3.47
CA MET A 173 9.34 2.86 2.16
C MET A 173 9.55 3.96 1.10
N ASP A 174 10.14 3.62 -0.06
CA ASP A 174 10.60 4.57 -1.08
C ASP A 174 9.46 5.40 -1.68
N VAL A 175 9.45 6.71 -1.52
CA VAL A 175 8.41 7.56 -2.11
C VAL A 175 8.61 7.68 -3.62
N PRO A 176 7.64 7.28 -4.46
CA PRO A 176 7.78 7.37 -5.91
C PRO A 176 7.96 8.82 -6.40
N PRO A 177 8.69 9.05 -7.52
CA PRO A 177 8.74 10.36 -8.15
C PRO A 177 7.36 10.91 -8.49
N PHE A 178 7.21 12.24 -8.45
CA PHE A 178 5.99 13.00 -8.80
C PHE A 178 4.76 12.66 -7.94
N SER A 179 4.91 11.84 -6.90
CA SER A 179 3.82 11.39 -6.06
C SER A 179 3.55 12.34 -4.90
N LEU A 180 2.30 12.40 -4.46
CA LEU A 180 1.94 12.95 -3.16
C LEU A 180 1.75 11.76 -2.22
N CYS A 181 2.47 11.76 -1.09
CA CYS A 181 2.38 10.74 -0.06
C CYS A 181 2.02 11.38 1.28
N ASP A 182 1.16 10.72 2.06
CA ASP A 182 0.76 11.21 3.38
C ASP A 182 0.43 10.06 4.36
N GLY A 183 0.43 10.36 5.66
CA GLY A 183 0.05 9.46 6.75
C GLY A 183 1.21 8.80 7.51
N TYR A 184 0.84 8.01 8.53
CA TYR A 184 1.76 7.31 9.43
C TYR A 184 1.36 5.82 9.54
N PRO A 185 1.99 4.89 8.80
CA PRO A 185 3.03 5.10 7.79
C PRO A 185 2.49 5.73 6.48
N ALA A 186 3.34 6.48 5.78
CA ALA A 186 2.99 7.20 4.58
C ALA A 186 2.55 6.26 3.44
N ARG A 187 1.56 6.70 2.67
CA ARG A 187 1.01 6.02 1.49
C ARG A 187 0.89 7.01 0.35
N VAL A 188 1.01 6.53 -0.88
CA VAL A 188 0.72 7.38 -2.06
C VAL A 188 -0.75 7.78 -2.01
N CYS A 189 -1.04 9.06 -2.09
CA CYS A 189 -2.40 9.62 -2.15
C CYS A 189 -2.77 10.03 -3.58
N GLY A 190 -1.78 10.18 -4.47
CA GLY A 190 -1.96 10.55 -5.86
C GLY A 190 -0.71 11.17 -6.45
N LEU A 191 -0.87 11.96 -7.52
CA LEU A 191 0.21 12.80 -8.05
C LEU A 191 0.31 14.11 -7.29
N ASN A 192 1.55 14.59 -7.11
CA ASN A 192 1.87 15.95 -6.69
C ASN A 192 1.52 16.95 -7.81
N SER A 193 0.22 17.12 -8.06
CA SER A 193 -0.29 17.92 -9.16
C SER A 193 0.06 19.41 -9.01
N VAL A 194 0.25 19.89 -7.77
CA VAL A 194 0.69 21.26 -7.50
C VAL A 194 2.17 21.44 -7.82
N GLY A 195 3.03 20.54 -7.31
CA GLY A 195 4.47 20.57 -7.59
C GLY A 195 4.79 20.43 -9.07
N LEU A 196 4.13 19.50 -9.77
CA LEU A 196 4.25 19.34 -11.23
C LEU A 196 3.89 20.62 -11.99
N ARG A 197 2.79 21.28 -11.62
CA ARG A 197 2.37 22.54 -12.25
C ARG A 197 3.37 23.67 -12.01
N ARG A 198 3.89 23.78 -10.78
CA ARG A 198 4.92 24.78 -10.43
C ARG A 198 6.25 24.53 -11.15
N ALA A 199 6.59 23.27 -11.38
CA ALA A 199 7.75 22.86 -12.17
C ALA A 199 7.53 22.98 -13.70
N GLY A 200 6.38 23.49 -14.15
CA GLY A 200 6.11 23.78 -15.56
C GLY A 200 5.67 22.58 -16.41
N TYR A 201 5.25 21.46 -15.79
CA TYR A 201 4.72 20.32 -16.54
C TYR A 201 3.34 20.62 -17.12
N ALA A 202 3.10 20.23 -18.38
CA ALA A 202 1.81 20.42 -19.03
C ALA A 202 0.73 19.50 -18.41
N PRO A 203 -0.55 19.90 -18.45
CA PRO A 203 -1.65 19.05 -17.98
C PRO A 203 -1.69 17.67 -18.66
N ALA A 204 -1.33 17.59 -19.94
CA ALA A 204 -1.28 16.34 -20.71
C ALA A 204 -0.20 15.37 -20.20
N ASP A 205 0.99 15.87 -19.85
CA ASP A 205 2.08 15.06 -19.28
C ASP A 205 1.72 14.53 -17.88
N SER A 206 1.01 15.36 -17.10
CA SER A 206 0.48 14.96 -15.79
C SER A 206 -0.62 13.88 -15.91
N LEU A 207 -1.38 13.88 -17.01
CA LEU A 207 -2.38 12.86 -17.34
C LEU A 207 -1.73 11.54 -17.78
N LEU A 208 -0.62 11.58 -18.53
CA LEU A 208 0.17 10.40 -18.89
C LEU A 208 0.78 9.73 -17.65
N LEU A 209 1.33 10.53 -16.73
CA LEU A 209 1.82 10.06 -15.42
C LEU A 209 0.70 9.44 -14.56
N LYS A 210 -0.54 9.96 -14.65
CA LYS A 210 -1.73 9.43 -13.98
C LYS A 210 -2.14 8.07 -14.54
N LYS A 211 -2.08 7.89 -15.87
CA LYS A 211 -2.39 6.63 -16.55
C LYS A 211 -1.32 5.56 -16.28
N SER A 212 -0.04 5.92 -16.28
CA SER A 212 1.04 4.98 -15.93
C SER A 212 1.00 4.56 -14.46
N GLY A 213 0.61 5.46 -13.56
CA GLY A 213 0.51 5.20 -12.12
C GLY A 213 -0.64 4.27 -11.69
N GLN A 214 -1.59 3.96 -12.57
CA GLN A 214 -2.68 3.02 -12.27
C GLN A 214 -2.30 1.54 -12.50
N ASP A 215 -1.35 1.25 -13.40
CA ASP A 215 -1.00 -0.14 -13.75
C ASP A 215 0.46 -0.52 -13.44
N THR A 216 1.41 0.41 -13.34
CA THR A 216 2.78 0.10 -12.91
C THR A 216 3.55 1.40 -12.62
N PHE A 217 3.99 1.64 -11.38
CA PHE A 217 4.97 2.71 -11.10
C PHE A 217 6.36 2.29 -11.61
N TYR A 218 6.51 2.24 -12.93
CA TYR A 218 7.78 2.16 -13.62
C TYR A 218 7.78 3.29 -14.64
N VAL A 219 8.51 4.37 -14.37
CA VAL A 219 8.74 5.42 -15.36
C VAL A 219 10.09 5.09 -16.02
N PRO A 220 10.12 4.59 -17.27
CA PRO A 220 11.37 4.57 -18.01
C PRO A 220 11.84 6.01 -18.18
N ALA A 221 13.14 6.24 -18.13
CA ALA A 221 13.78 7.54 -18.22
C ALA A 221 13.15 8.43 -19.31
N LEU A 222 12.21 9.31 -18.91
CA LEU A 222 11.74 10.39 -19.75
C LEU A 222 12.88 11.42 -19.81
N VAL A 223 13.56 11.45 -20.94
CA VAL A 223 14.51 12.49 -21.28
C VAL A 223 13.74 13.81 -21.33
N VAL A 224 13.92 14.63 -20.29
CA VAL A 224 13.41 16.01 -20.28
C VAL A 224 14.20 16.79 -21.35
N PRO A 225 13.55 17.48 -22.29
CA PRO A 225 14.27 18.39 -23.18
C PRO A 225 14.76 19.58 -22.36
N ARG A 226 16.08 19.68 -22.16
CA ARG A 226 16.72 20.88 -21.61
C ARG A 226 16.38 22.08 -22.52
N ARG A 227 15.49 22.97 -22.08
CA ARG A 227 15.36 24.31 -22.67
C ARG A 227 16.59 25.14 -22.30
N ARG A 228 17.63 25.10 -23.14
CA ARG A 228 18.63 26.18 -23.20
C ARG A 228 18.13 27.23 -24.19
N LYS A 229 17.85 28.44 -23.71
CA LYS A 229 17.75 29.64 -24.55
C LYS A 229 19.15 30.24 -24.71
N SER A 230 19.70 30.19 -25.92
CA SER A 230 20.48 31.29 -26.54
C SER A 230 20.84 30.94 -27.99
N PRO A 231 21.05 31.92 -28.89
CA PRO A 231 20.79 31.76 -30.33
C PRO A 231 22.04 31.48 -31.19
N LYS A 232 21.77 30.85 -32.35
CA LYS A 232 22.54 30.81 -33.62
C LYS A 232 23.99 30.29 -33.61
N ARG A 233 24.22 29.11 -34.22
CA ARG A 233 24.85 28.95 -35.55
C ARG A 233 24.98 27.46 -35.93
N THR A 234 24.77 27.20 -37.21
CA THR A 234 24.90 25.94 -37.97
C THR A 234 26.31 25.35 -37.95
N GLN A 235 26.45 24.02 -37.85
CA GLN A 235 27.19 23.15 -38.80
C GLN A 235 27.12 21.66 -38.43
N THR A 236 27.21 20.85 -39.46
CA THR A 236 27.05 19.38 -39.59
C THR A 236 28.24 18.56 -39.08
N LEU A 237 27.99 17.28 -38.71
CA LEU A 237 28.67 16.03 -39.16
C LEU A 237 28.83 14.95 -38.07
N GLY A 238 28.65 13.68 -38.48
CA GLY A 238 29.50 12.56 -38.08
C GLY A 238 29.08 11.72 -36.87
N GLY A 239 28.73 10.45 -37.13
CA GLY A 239 28.34 9.48 -36.11
C GLY A 239 29.49 8.78 -35.38
N ARG A 240 29.15 8.05 -34.31
CA ARG A 240 29.73 6.75 -33.93
C ARG A 240 28.96 6.15 -32.74
N ARG A 241 28.57 4.88 -32.88
CA ARG A 241 28.11 4.00 -31.79
C ARG A 241 29.30 3.58 -30.92
N VAL A 242 29.08 3.41 -29.62
CA VAL A 242 29.93 2.58 -28.75
C VAL A 242 29.04 1.69 -27.88
N SER A 243 29.35 0.39 -27.89
CA SER A 243 28.68 -0.72 -27.19
C SER A 243 29.28 -0.94 -25.79
N PRO A 244 28.64 -1.76 -24.90
CA PRO A 244 28.79 -1.67 -23.44
C PRO A 244 29.67 -2.75 -22.78
N GLY A 245 30.16 -2.45 -21.57
CA GLY A 245 30.76 -3.37 -20.58
C GLY A 245 31.59 -2.56 -19.58
N VAL A 246 31.48 -2.65 -18.26
CA VAL A 246 31.65 -3.83 -17.38
C VAL A 246 30.91 -3.61 -16.05
N ARG A 247 30.26 -4.65 -15.51
CA ARG A 247 29.69 -4.70 -14.14
C ARG A 247 30.65 -5.42 -13.18
N VAL A 248 30.81 -4.89 -11.97
CA VAL A 248 31.39 -5.57 -10.80
C VAL A 248 30.28 -5.79 -9.77
N PRO A 249 30.14 -6.96 -9.13
CA PRO A 249 29.01 -7.27 -8.25
C PRO A 249 29.28 -6.86 -6.80
N VAL A 250 28.42 -6.03 -6.21
CA VAL A 250 28.33 -5.86 -4.75
C VAL A 250 26.98 -6.36 -4.27
N LYS A 251 26.99 -7.48 -3.56
CA LYS A 251 25.84 -8.03 -2.83
C LYS A 251 25.50 -7.12 -1.66
N THR A 252 24.41 -6.34 -1.77
CA THR A 252 23.71 -5.77 -0.61
C THR A 252 22.22 -6.06 -0.74
N ARG A 253 21.64 -6.77 0.24
CA ARG A 253 20.20 -6.95 0.40
C ARG A 253 19.57 -5.58 0.65
N ARG A 254 19.07 -4.92 -0.40
CA ARG A 254 18.38 -3.63 -0.30
C ARG A 254 16.90 -3.83 0.07
N ARG A 255 16.42 -3.07 1.05
CA ARG A 255 14.98 -2.82 1.27
C ARG A 255 14.51 -1.73 0.30
N THR A 256 14.51 -2.01 -1.00
CA THR A 256 13.92 -1.14 -2.03
C THR A 256 12.49 -1.59 -2.28
N GLY A 257 11.55 -0.98 -1.60
CA GLY A 257 10.13 -1.16 -1.85
C GLY A 257 9.48 0.22 -1.80
N ALA A 258 8.72 0.58 -2.83
CA ALA A 258 8.08 1.89 -2.88
C ALA A 258 6.99 2.02 -1.79
N ALA A 259 6.78 3.25 -1.30
CA ALA A 259 5.67 3.64 -0.43
C ALA A 259 4.41 3.11 -1.09
N PRO A 260 3.66 2.23 -0.41
CA PRO A 260 2.59 1.52 -1.08
C PRO A 260 1.50 2.52 -1.47
N PRO A 261 0.81 2.27 -2.59
CA PRO A 261 -0.43 2.97 -2.92
C PRO A 261 -1.42 2.92 -1.75
N PRO A 262 -2.46 3.77 -1.73
CA PRO A 262 -3.52 3.61 -0.73
C PRO A 262 -3.98 2.15 -0.82
N ALA A 263 -4.10 1.48 0.32
CA ALA A 263 -4.19 0.02 0.37
C ALA A 263 -5.35 -0.51 -0.48
N ASP A 264 -5.02 -1.00 -1.68
CA ASP A 264 -5.43 -2.31 -2.13
C ASP A 264 -4.24 -3.27 -1.91
N LYS A 265 -4.41 -4.12 -0.90
CA LYS A 265 -3.75 -5.41 -0.61
C LYS A 265 -2.24 -5.59 -0.85
N ALA A 266 -1.61 -5.92 0.27
CA ALA A 266 -0.34 -6.62 0.47
C ALA A 266 0.20 -7.52 -0.67
N ARG A 267 1.50 -7.37 -0.96
CA ARG A 267 2.38 -8.51 -1.32
C ARG A 267 3.68 -8.44 -0.53
N SER A 268 3.89 -9.44 0.31
CA SER A 268 5.18 -9.88 0.84
C SER A 268 5.88 -10.77 -0.20
N GLY A 269 7.18 -10.60 -0.42
CA GLY A 269 7.95 -11.43 -1.34
C GLY A 269 8.71 -12.56 -0.62
N THR A 270 8.68 -13.75 -1.21
CA THR A 270 9.75 -14.75 -1.18
C THR A 270 9.72 -15.56 -2.48
N GLY A 271 10.87 -15.72 -3.14
CA GLY A 271 11.11 -16.73 -4.18
C GLY A 271 10.44 -16.47 -5.53
N GLY A 272 11.23 -16.45 -6.61
CA GLY A 272 10.73 -16.19 -7.95
C GLY A 272 9.66 -17.19 -8.39
N VAL A 273 8.52 -16.63 -8.79
CA VAL A 273 7.52 -17.29 -9.62
C VAL A 273 7.17 -16.26 -10.69
N THR A 274 7.37 -16.61 -11.97
CA THR A 274 7.22 -15.71 -13.11
C THR A 274 5.76 -15.22 -13.25
N ALA A 275 5.61 -14.05 -13.88
CA ALA A 275 4.32 -13.40 -14.15
C ALA A 275 3.33 -14.27 -14.98
N GLU A 276 3.80 -15.37 -15.56
CA GLU A 276 3.00 -16.34 -16.31
C GLU A 276 2.09 -17.21 -15.41
N MET A 277 2.38 -17.34 -14.11
CA MET A 277 1.50 -18.05 -13.16
C MET A 277 0.35 -17.17 -12.63
N TRP A 278 0.32 -15.88 -12.99
CA TRP A 278 -0.60 -14.87 -12.45
C TRP A 278 -1.33 -14.18 -13.61
N GLY A 279 -2.05 -14.97 -14.42
CA GLY A 279 -2.78 -14.49 -15.59
C GLY A 279 -4.09 -13.79 -15.26
N GLY A 280 -4.15 -12.49 -15.58
CA GLY A 280 -5.40 -11.79 -15.87
C GLY A 280 -5.88 -12.11 -17.29
N SER A 281 -7.15 -12.52 -17.38
CA SER A 281 -8.03 -12.57 -18.56
C SER A 281 -7.57 -13.28 -19.85
N ARG A 282 -8.07 -14.50 -20.04
CA ARG A 282 -9.02 -14.90 -21.10
C ARG A 282 -9.56 -16.29 -20.73
N ASP A 283 -10.85 -16.52 -20.95
CA ASP A 283 -11.49 -17.81 -20.67
C ASP A 283 -10.94 -18.89 -21.63
N SER A 284 -9.84 -19.53 -21.24
CA SER A 284 -9.37 -20.77 -21.86
C SER A 284 -10.31 -21.87 -21.41
N GLY A 285 -11.12 -22.44 -22.31
CA GLY A 285 -12.21 -23.39 -22.03
C GLY A 285 -11.89 -24.73 -21.35
N GLY A 286 -10.82 -24.84 -20.56
CA GLY A 286 -10.46 -26.05 -19.81
C GLY A 286 -11.21 -26.22 -18.48
N PRO A 287 -11.14 -27.43 -17.88
CA PRO A 287 -11.87 -27.80 -16.67
C PRO A 287 -11.51 -26.93 -15.47
N ILE A 288 -12.44 -26.80 -14.53
CA ILE A 288 -12.26 -26.04 -13.30
C ILE A 288 -12.45 -26.92 -12.06
N GLY A 289 -11.52 -26.79 -11.11
CA GLY A 289 -11.64 -27.38 -9.79
C GLY A 289 -12.41 -26.47 -8.85
N LEU A 290 -13.12 -27.07 -7.91
CA LEU A 290 -13.79 -26.38 -6.82
C LEU A 290 -13.45 -27.06 -5.50
N ILE A 291 -12.81 -26.34 -4.59
CA ILE A 291 -12.64 -26.78 -3.20
C ILE A 291 -13.82 -26.21 -2.40
N ALA A 292 -14.74 -27.09 -2.00
CA ALA A 292 -16.06 -26.74 -1.50
C ALA A 292 -16.16 -26.91 0.03
N GLY A 293 -16.35 -25.81 0.75
CA GLY A 293 -16.68 -25.79 2.18
C GLY A 293 -18.20 -25.84 2.43
N THR A 294 -18.64 -25.24 3.54
CA THR A 294 -20.04 -25.17 3.96
C THR A 294 -20.85 -24.08 3.27
N GLY A 295 -22.17 -24.22 3.31
CA GLY A 295 -23.14 -23.25 2.80
C GLY A 295 -23.54 -23.47 1.35
N ASP A 296 -24.39 -22.59 0.82
CA ASP A 296 -24.94 -22.71 -0.54
C ASP A 296 -23.98 -22.22 -1.64
N PHE A 297 -22.96 -21.44 -1.27
CA PHE A 297 -22.04 -20.81 -2.22
C PHE A 297 -21.30 -21.80 -3.14
N PRO A 298 -20.78 -22.96 -2.67
CA PRO A 298 -20.17 -23.96 -3.54
C PRO A 298 -21.13 -24.48 -4.61
N ALA A 299 -22.37 -24.78 -4.24
CA ALA A 299 -23.38 -25.28 -5.19
C ALA A 299 -23.70 -24.23 -6.25
N LEU A 300 -23.87 -22.96 -5.86
CA LEU A 300 -24.09 -21.85 -6.81
C LEU A 300 -22.92 -21.66 -7.78
N PHE A 301 -21.68 -21.78 -7.28
CA PHE A 301 -20.50 -21.72 -8.14
C PHE A 301 -20.50 -22.86 -9.16
N ALA A 302 -20.74 -24.10 -8.71
CA ALA A 302 -20.75 -25.27 -9.58
C ALA A 302 -21.86 -25.19 -10.62
N GLU A 303 -23.07 -24.79 -10.22
CA GLU A 303 -24.22 -24.58 -11.10
C GLU A 303 -23.92 -23.53 -12.18
N ALA A 304 -23.38 -22.36 -11.79
CA ALA A 304 -23.04 -21.31 -12.73
C ALA A 304 -21.95 -21.75 -13.72
N ALA A 305 -20.91 -22.45 -13.25
CA ALA A 305 -19.88 -23.02 -14.10
C ALA A 305 -20.45 -24.05 -15.09
N ALA A 306 -21.32 -24.94 -14.62
CA ALA A 306 -21.98 -25.96 -15.44
C ALA A 306 -22.91 -25.34 -16.49
N SER A 307 -23.65 -24.27 -16.15
CA SER A 307 -24.51 -23.54 -17.09
C SER A 307 -23.72 -22.92 -18.26
N LEU A 308 -22.46 -22.57 -18.02
CA LEU A 308 -21.49 -22.10 -19.03
C LEU A 308 -20.75 -23.25 -19.73
N LYS A 309 -21.24 -24.49 -19.60
CA LYS A 309 -20.67 -25.72 -20.17
C LYS A 309 -19.22 -25.99 -19.75
N LYS A 310 -18.82 -25.56 -18.55
CA LYS A 310 -17.51 -25.90 -17.98
C LYS A 310 -17.58 -27.25 -17.28
N GLU A 311 -16.55 -28.07 -17.46
CA GLU A 311 -16.38 -29.27 -16.65
C GLU A 311 -15.92 -28.88 -15.24
N VAL A 312 -16.74 -29.18 -14.25
CA VAL A 312 -16.48 -28.86 -12.84
C VAL A 312 -16.04 -30.12 -12.11
N PHE A 313 -14.89 -30.06 -11.43
CA PHE A 313 -14.38 -31.12 -10.58
C PHE A 313 -14.39 -30.65 -9.13
N VAL A 314 -15.05 -31.40 -8.25
CA VAL A 314 -15.29 -30.95 -6.88
C VAL A 314 -14.44 -31.73 -5.90
N ILE A 315 -13.79 -31.01 -4.99
CA ILE A 315 -13.21 -31.54 -3.77
C ILE A 315 -14.06 -31.04 -2.61
N GLY A 316 -14.83 -31.94 -2.03
CA GLY A 316 -15.65 -31.69 -0.85
C GLY A 316 -15.00 -32.24 0.42
N PHE A 317 -15.56 -31.85 1.56
CA PHE A 317 -15.16 -32.33 2.87
C PHE A 317 -16.33 -33.01 3.58
N HIS A 318 -16.07 -34.18 4.19
CA HIS A 318 -17.08 -34.92 4.92
C HIS A 318 -17.71 -34.08 6.04
N GLY A 319 -19.04 -34.02 6.08
CA GLY A 319 -19.78 -33.23 7.07
C GLY A 319 -19.86 -31.73 6.80
N TYR A 320 -19.24 -31.22 5.73
CA TYR A 320 -19.21 -29.78 5.42
C TYR A 320 -19.80 -29.45 4.06
N THR A 321 -19.47 -30.23 3.05
CA THR A 321 -19.95 -29.97 1.68
C THR A 321 -21.32 -30.58 1.47
N ASP A 322 -22.23 -29.77 0.94
CA ASP A 322 -23.54 -30.24 0.52
C ASP A 322 -23.45 -31.10 -0.75
N LYS A 323 -24.02 -32.31 -0.73
CA LYS A 323 -24.02 -33.25 -1.85
C LYS A 323 -24.80 -32.78 -3.07
N ARG A 324 -25.67 -31.77 -2.96
CA ARG A 324 -26.35 -31.16 -4.11
C ARG A 324 -25.37 -30.68 -5.19
N ILE A 325 -24.13 -30.38 -4.81
CA ILE A 325 -23.06 -29.98 -5.73
C ILE A 325 -22.72 -31.06 -6.78
N GLU A 326 -22.99 -32.33 -6.48
CA GLU A 326 -22.70 -33.46 -7.37
C GLU A 326 -23.46 -33.35 -8.70
N ASN A 327 -24.68 -32.79 -8.65
CA ASN A 327 -25.53 -32.57 -9.83
C ASN A 327 -24.88 -31.65 -10.88
N PHE A 328 -23.91 -30.85 -10.48
CA PHE A 328 -23.23 -29.87 -11.33
C PHE A 328 -21.75 -30.22 -11.55
N SER A 329 -21.30 -31.36 -11.01
CA SER A 329 -19.92 -31.81 -11.10
C SER A 329 -19.77 -32.96 -12.09
N ARG A 330 -18.68 -32.98 -12.85
CA ARG A 330 -18.25 -34.13 -13.64
C ARG A 330 -17.76 -35.26 -12.74
N GLN A 331 -17.03 -34.90 -11.68
CA GLN A 331 -16.52 -35.82 -10.69
C GLN A 331 -16.36 -35.09 -9.36
N SER A 332 -16.69 -35.79 -8.27
CA SER A 332 -16.56 -35.29 -6.90
C SER A 332 -15.71 -36.26 -6.07
N LEU A 333 -14.82 -35.71 -5.24
CA LEU A 333 -14.05 -36.46 -4.24
C LEU A 333 -14.28 -35.81 -2.88
N TYR A 334 -14.66 -36.62 -1.89
CA TYR A 334 -14.83 -36.16 -0.52
C TYR A 334 -13.66 -36.62 0.33
N LEU A 335 -13.09 -35.70 1.08
CA LEU A 335 -11.91 -35.92 1.90
C LEU A 335 -12.11 -35.39 3.33
N ASP A 336 -11.23 -35.78 4.23
CA ASP A 336 -11.09 -35.12 5.52
C ASP A 336 -10.29 -33.81 5.37
N LEU A 337 -10.56 -32.82 6.23
CA LEU A 337 -9.93 -31.49 6.17
C LEU A 337 -8.39 -31.52 6.19
N GLY A 338 -7.78 -32.55 6.79
CA GLY A 338 -6.33 -32.70 6.90
C GLY A 338 -5.64 -33.41 5.72
N ALA A 339 -6.38 -33.82 4.69
CA ALA A 339 -5.87 -34.60 3.56
C ALA A 339 -5.33 -33.73 2.40
N VAL A 340 -4.49 -32.74 2.70
CA VAL A 340 -3.96 -31.74 1.75
C VAL A 340 -3.22 -32.37 0.55
N GLY A 341 -2.44 -33.42 0.76
CA GLY A 341 -1.74 -34.13 -0.31
C GLY A 341 -2.69 -34.80 -1.29
N LYS A 342 -3.75 -35.45 -0.77
CA LYS A 342 -4.78 -36.09 -1.60
C LYS A 342 -5.54 -35.09 -2.47
N ILE A 343 -5.72 -33.85 -1.98
CA ILE A 343 -6.31 -32.76 -2.77
C ILE A 343 -5.45 -32.48 -4.01
N ALA A 344 -4.13 -32.32 -3.82
CA ALA A 344 -3.21 -32.03 -4.92
C ALA A 344 -3.13 -33.21 -5.93
N GLU A 345 -3.12 -34.45 -5.43
CA GLU A 345 -3.15 -35.65 -6.27
C GLU A 345 -4.41 -35.74 -7.12
N ALA A 346 -5.59 -35.50 -6.53
CA ALA A 346 -6.86 -35.52 -7.23
C ALA A 346 -6.92 -34.45 -8.34
N LEU A 347 -6.55 -33.20 -8.02
CA LEU A 347 -6.54 -32.10 -9.00
C LEU A 347 -5.61 -32.40 -10.17
N LYS A 348 -4.42 -32.97 -9.89
CA LYS A 348 -3.46 -33.38 -10.91
C LYS A 348 -4.00 -34.52 -11.77
N GLY A 349 -4.60 -35.54 -11.16
CA GLY A 349 -5.20 -36.68 -11.85
C GLY A 349 -6.34 -36.28 -12.78
N TRP A 350 -7.11 -35.26 -12.41
CA TRP A 350 -8.19 -34.71 -13.24
C TRP A 350 -7.73 -33.72 -14.31
N GLY A 351 -6.44 -33.41 -14.39
CA GLY A 351 -5.91 -32.42 -15.35
C GLY A 351 -6.40 -31.00 -15.10
N VAL A 352 -6.87 -30.69 -13.89
CA VAL A 352 -7.34 -29.37 -13.50
C VAL A 352 -6.14 -28.45 -13.32
N ARG A 353 -6.17 -27.28 -13.97
CA ARG A 353 -5.12 -26.24 -13.83
C ARG A 353 -5.57 -25.01 -13.07
N ARG A 354 -6.87 -24.89 -12.78
CA ARG A 354 -7.49 -23.74 -12.12
C ARG A 354 -8.46 -24.22 -11.06
N VAL A 355 -8.40 -23.65 -9.86
CA VAL A 355 -9.28 -24.01 -8.75
C VAL A 355 -9.89 -22.77 -8.10
N ALA A 356 -11.18 -22.82 -7.78
CA ALA A 356 -11.85 -21.84 -6.95
C ALA A 356 -12.09 -22.42 -5.54
N PHE A 357 -12.11 -21.55 -4.54
CA PHE A 357 -12.56 -21.89 -3.19
C PHE A 357 -13.94 -21.29 -2.99
N ALA A 358 -14.88 -22.09 -2.49
CA ALA A 358 -16.20 -21.61 -2.15
C ALA A 358 -16.65 -22.24 -0.83
N GLY A 359 -17.37 -21.48 -0.02
CA GLY A 359 -17.97 -21.94 1.23
C GLY A 359 -17.06 -21.73 2.44
N GLY A 360 -17.66 -21.78 3.62
CA GLY A 360 -16.93 -21.64 4.88
C GLY A 360 -16.13 -22.90 5.19
N ILE A 361 -14.88 -22.75 5.64
CA ILE A 361 -14.11 -23.86 6.22
C ILE A 361 -14.09 -23.65 7.73
N PRO A 362 -14.54 -24.61 8.55
CA PRO A 362 -14.58 -24.45 10.00
C PRO A 362 -13.18 -24.29 10.61
N LYS A 363 -12.92 -23.08 11.12
CA LYS A 363 -11.59 -22.60 11.55
C LYS A 363 -11.02 -23.26 12.80
N ARG A 364 -11.88 -23.86 13.66
CA ARG A 364 -11.46 -24.44 14.95
C ARG A 364 -10.99 -25.89 14.86
N GLN A 365 -11.39 -26.61 13.81
CA GLN A 365 -11.23 -28.07 13.76
C GLN A 365 -9.92 -28.53 13.15
N ILE A 366 -9.22 -27.68 12.38
CA ILE A 366 -7.85 -27.98 11.91
C ILE A 366 -6.87 -28.13 13.09
N TYR A 367 -7.21 -27.54 14.24
CA TYR A 367 -6.47 -27.66 15.50
C TYR A 367 -7.05 -28.70 16.46
N ASP A 368 -8.13 -29.38 16.06
CA ASP A 368 -8.69 -30.47 16.85
C ASP A 368 -7.74 -31.67 16.74
N PRO A 369 -7.26 -32.21 17.88
CA PRO A 369 -6.37 -33.37 17.89
C PRO A 369 -6.96 -34.61 17.19
N SER A 370 -8.29 -34.66 17.00
CA SER A 370 -8.99 -35.73 16.30
C SER A 370 -8.88 -35.66 14.77
N VAL A 371 -8.43 -34.53 14.19
CA VAL A 371 -8.26 -34.40 12.74
C VAL A 371 -6.91 -34.97 12.32
N SER A 372 -6.96 -36.02 11.50
CA SER A 372 -5.77 -36.64 10.92
C SER A 372 -5.15 -35.70 9.86
N LEU A 373 -3.94 -35.22 10.14
CA LEU A 373 -3.16 -34.37 9.23
C LEU A 373 -2.14 -35.21 8.46
N ASP A 374 -2.21 -35.15 7.13
CA ASP A 374 -1.20 -35.79 6.29
C ASP A 374 0.15 -35.03 6.32
N GLY A 375 1.17 -35.61 5.69
CA GLY A 375 2.53 -35.04 5.69
C GLY A 375 2.60 -33.64 5.08
N ALA A 376 1.74 -33.34 4.10
CA ALA A 376 1.69 -32.02 3.47
C ALA A 376 1.01 -30.98 4.37
N ALA A 377 -0.09 -31.35 5.03
CA ALA A 377 -0.77 -30.49 6.00
C ALA A 377 0.16 -30.14 7.18
N ARG A 378 0.92 -31.11 7.70
CA ARG A 378 1.90 -30.89 8.77
C ARG A 378 3.02 -29.92 8.35
N ALA A 379 3.54 -30.07 7.14
CA ALA A 379 4.58 -29.18 6.61
C ALA A 379 4.11 -27.72 6.48
N ILE A 380 2.87 -27.52 6.01
CA ILE A 380 2.25 -26.19 5.90
C ILE A 380 2.12 -25.53 7.28
N ILE A 381 1.62 -26.28 8.28
CA ILE A 381 1.41 -25.75 9.63
C ILE A 381 2.74 -25.43 10.31
N GLN A 382 3.74 -26.31 10.21
CA GLN A 382 5.06 -26.12 10.83
C GLN A 382 5.88 -24.99 10.18
N GLY A 383 5.69 -24.74 8.88
CA GLY A 383 6.40 -23.69 8.14
C GLY A 383 5.86 -22.27 8.35
N THR A 384 4.74 -22.10 9.04
CA THR A 384 4.12 -20.79 9.27
C THR A 384 4.40 -20.28 10.69
N GLY A 385 5.27 -19.27 10.82
CA GLY A 385 5.62 -18.67 12.13
C GLY A 385 4.48 -17.88 12.80
N ASN A 386 3.37 -17.66 12.09
CA ASN A 386 2.14 -17.05 12.60
C ASN A 386 0.96 -17.91 12.16
N ARG A 387 0.13 -18.35 13.13
CA ARG A 387 -0.96 -19.32 12.93
C ARG A 387 -2.31 -18.67 12.59
N GLY A 388 -2.32 -17.38 12.25
CA GLY A 388 -3.55 -16.68 11.85
C GLY A 388 -4.12 -17.20 10.52
N ASP A 389 -5.45 -17.24 10.42
CA ASP A 389 -6.26 -17.80 9.33
C ASP A 389 -5.73 -17.51 7.90
N ASP A 390 -5.38 -16.26 7.61
CA ASP A 390 -4.90 -15.82 6.30
C ASP A 390 -3.54 -16.41 5.91
N HIS A 391 -2.70 -16.75 6.89
CA HIS A 391 -1.36 -17.29 6.64
C HIS A 391 -1.44 -18.76 6.24
N LEU A 392 -2.30 -19.55 6.90
CA LEU A 392 -2.51 -20.95 6.55
C LEU A 392 -3.15 -21.09 5.17
N LEU A 393 -4.16 -20.28 4.86
CA LEU A 393 -4.80 -20.32 3.54
C LEU A 393 -3.80 -19.92 2.43
N LYS A 394 -2.98 -18.88 2.64
CA LYS A 394 -1.92 -18.51 1.69
C LYS A 394 -0.88 -19.61 1.51
N ALA A 395 -0.47 -20.27 2.60
CA ALA A 395 0.48 -21.37 2.54
C ALA A 395 -0.09 -22.58 1.79
N PHE A 396 -1.39 -22.87 1.97
CA PHE A 396 -2.10 -23.89 1.19
C PHE A 396 -2.19 -23.55 -0.31
N VAL A 397 -2.51 -22.30 -0.65
CA VAL A 397 -2.51 -21.82 -2.04
C VAL A 397 -1.13 -21.96 -2.69
N LEU A 398 -0.06 -21.63 -1.96
CA LEU A 398 1.32 -21.81 -2.44
C LEU A 398 1.66 -23.30 -2.64
N TYR A 399 1.23 -24.15 -1.70
CA TYR A 399 1.41 -25.59 -1.81
C TYR A 399 0.77 -26.15 -3.08
N LEU A 400 -0.51 -25.83 -3.35
CA LEU A 400 -1.19 -26.28 -4.58
C LEU A 400 -0.44 -25.84 -5.84
N GLY A 401 0.04 -24.60 -5.89
CA GLY A 401 0.85 -24.09 -6.99
C GLY A 401 2.14 -24.91 -7.19
N SER A 402 2.86 -25.20 -6.11
CA SER A 402 4.12 -25.96 -6.18
C SER A 402 3.95 -27.47 -6.43
N ALA A 403 2.90 -28.09 -5.89
CA ALA A 403 2.74 -29.54 -5.88
C ALA A 403 2.04 -30.07 -7.15
N CYS A 404 1.07 -29.32 -7.69
CA CYS A 404 0.28 -29.73 -8.85
C CYS A 404 0.16 -28.67 -9.95
N GLY A 405 0.79 -27.49 -9.82
CA GLY A 405 0.77 -26.45 -10.85
C GLY A 405 -0.60 -25.79 -11.02
N VAL A 406 -1.46 -25.88 -10.00
CA VAL A 406 -2.83 -25.36 -10.03
C VAL A 406 -2.84 -23.88 -9.62
N ALA A 407 -3.46 -23.04 -10.43
CA ALA A 407 -3.68 -21.64 -10.14
C ALA A 407 -5.03 -21.42 -9.41
N VAL A 408 -5.01 -20.65 -8.33
CA VAL A 408 -6.23 -20.31 -7.60
C VAL A 408 -6.88 -19.08 -8.20
N VAL A 409 -8.13 -19.23 -8.68
CA VAL A 409 -8.86 -18.19 -9.40
C VAL A 409 -9.86 -17.45 -8.50
N ASP A 410 -10.38 -16.33 -9.01
CA ASP A 410 -11.44 -15.57 -8.37
C ASP A 410 -12.71 -16.44 -8.23
N SER A 411 -13.25 -16.56 -7.02
CA SER A 411 -14.47 -17.31 -6.75
C SER A 411 -15.72 -16.65 -7.35
N ARG A 412 -15.60 -15.44 -7.91
CA ARG A 412 -16.67 -14.75 -8.66
C ARG A 412 -16.63 -15.02 -10.16
N LEU A 413 -15.69 -15.85 -10.66
CA LEU A 413 -15.42 -16.02 -12.08
C LEU A 413 -16.69 -16.26 -12.93
N PHE A 414 -17.67 -17.00 -12.38
CA PHE A 414 -18.94 -17.32 -13.04
C PHE A 414 -20.16 -16.69 -12.37
N LEU A 415 -19.97 -15.86 -11.35
CA LEU A 415 -21.03 -15.41 -10.46
C LEU A 415 -21.33 -13.91 -10.60
N LYS A 416 -20.94 -13.32 -11.73
CA LYS A 416 -21.15 -11.88 -12.00
C LYS A 416 -22.62 -11.49 -11.92
N ASP A 417 -23.51 -12.36 -12.38
CA ASP A 417 -24.95 -12.07 -12.44
C ASP A 417 -25.64 -12.08 -11.07
N ILE A 418 -25.03 -12.73 -10.07
CA ILE A 418 -25.54 -12.81 -8.71
C ILE A 418 -24.85 -11.83 -7.74
N LEU A 419 -23.97 -10.95 -8.25
CA LEU A 419 -23.43 -9.85 -7.46
C LEU A 419 -24.45 -8.72 -7.33
N ALA A 420 -24.32 -7.94 -6.26
CA ALA A 420 -25.11 -6.73 -6.06
C ALA A 420 -24.83 -5.71 -7.17
N ASP A 421 -25.91 -5.23 -7.81
CA ASP A 421 -25.85 -4.17 -8.81
C ASP A 421 -25.73 -2.81 -8.14
N LYS A 422 -25.14 -1.84 -8.84
CA LYS A 422 -25.08 -0.46 -8.33
C LYS A 422 -26.45 0.20 -8.39
N GLY A 423 -26.86 0.83 -7.29
CA GLY A 423 -28.14 1.53 -7.18
C GLY A 423 -29.24 0.70 -6.49
N VAL A 424 -30.48 1.17 -6.58
CA VAL A 424 -31.63 0.51 -5.96
C VAL A 424 -32.06 -0.68 -6.82
N MET A 425 -32.11 -1.88 -6.23
CA MET A 425 -32.42 -3.15 -6.91
C MET A 425 -33.86 -3.62 -6.72
N THR A 426 -34.69 -2.85 -6.02
CA THR A 426 -36.07 -3.18 -5.61
C THR A 426 -37.01 -2.02 -5.96
N GLY A 427 -38.32 -2.26 -5.96
CA GLY A 427 -39.34 -1.26 -6.24
C GLY A 427 -39.41 -0.14 -5.20
N ARG A 428 -39.20 -0.44 -3.91
CA ARG A 428 -39.15 0.59 -2.86
C ARG A 428 -37.83 1.36 -2.93
N ARG A 429 -37.92 2.69 -3.01
CA ARG A 429 -36.75 3.57 -2.89
C ARG A 429 -36.51 4.00 -1.44
N PRO A 430 -35.26 4.17 -1.02
CA PRO A 430 -34.97 4.71 0.31
C PRO A 430 -35.38 6.19 0.43
N THR A 431 -35.85 6.58 1.61
CA THR A 431 -36.13 7.99 1.95
C THR A 431 -34.85 8.83 2.03
N ALA A 432 -34.97 10.16 2.15
CA ALA A 432 -33.80 11.03 2.31
C ALA A 432 -33.00 10.70 3.59
N ILE A 433 -33.68 10.40 4.68
CA ILE A 433 -33.06 9.99 5.96
C ILE A 433 -32.35 8.65 5.78
N GLU A 434 -33.02 7.66 5.17
CA GLU A 434 -32.42 6.34 4.93
C GLU A 434 -31.18 6.42 4.02
N LYS A 435 -31.15 7.33 3.03
CA LYS A 435 -29.95 7.59 2.20
C LYS A 435 -28.80 8.20 2.99
N SER A 436 -29.12 9.09 3.93
CA SER A 436 -28.12 9.66 4.85
C SER A 436 -27.53 8.56 5.73
N ASP A 437 -28.38 7.69 6.29
CA ASP A 437 -27.96 6.56 7.12
C ASP A 437 -27.16 5.52 6.34
N LEU A 438 -27.50 5.24 5.08
CA LEU A 438 -26.68 4.40 4.18
C LEU A 438 -25.27 4.97 4.03
N SER A 439 -25.17 6.28 3.80
CA SER A 439 -23.88 6.97 3.60
C SER A 439 -23.05 7.04 4.89
N PHE A 440 -23.71 7.24 6.02
CA PHE A 440 -23.09 7.23 7.34
C PHE A 440 -22.63 5.82 7.74
N GLY A 441 -23.54 4.84 7.66
CA GLY A 441 -23.27 3.43 7.95
C GLY A 441 -22.15 2.85 7.08
N TRP A 442 -22.04 3.27 5.82
CA TRP A 442 -20.92 2.87 4.95
C TRP A 442 -19.56 3.24 5.55
N LYS A 443 -19.40 4.47 6.05
CA LYS A 443 -18.14 4.94 6.66
C LYS A 443 -17.80 4.11 7.90
N ILE A 444 -18.80 3.84 8.73
CA ILE A 444 -18.64 3.05 9.96
C ILE A 444 -18.30 1.59 9.63
N ALA A 445 -19.06 0.96 8.72
CA ALA A 445 -18.81 -0.41 8.26
C ALA A 445 -17.40 -0.60 7.70
N LYS A 446 -16.92 0.37 6.90
CA LYS A 446 -15.53 0.38 6.43
C LYS A 446 -14.52 0.58 7.56
N GLY A 447 -14.85 1.39 8.56
CA GLY A 447 -14.02 1.60 9.75
C GLY A 447 -13.85 0.33 10.59
N ILE A 448 -14.95 -0.32 10.97
CA ILE A 448 -14.92 -1.58 11.75
C ILE A 448 -14.25 -2.71 10.97
N GLY A 449 -14.41 -2.74 9.64
CA GLY A 449 -13.74 -3.71 8.78
C GLY A 449 -12.21 -3.53 8.75
N ARG A 450 -11.69 -2.29 8.89
CA ARG A 450 -10.24 -2.04 9.03
C ARG A 450 -9.68 -2.54 10.36
N MET A 451 -10.51 -2.56 11.38
CA MET A 451 -10.16 -3.04 12.72
C MET A 451 -10.40 -4.54 12.88
N ASP A 452 -10.81 -5.22 11.81
CA ASP A 452 -11.13 -6.65 11.79
C ASP A 452 -12.22 -7.09 12.78
N ILE A 453 -13.11 -6.17 13.18
CA ILE A 453 -14.20 -6.44 14.13
C ILE A 453 -15.35 -7.19 13.44
N GLY A 454 -15.82 -6.65 12.32
CA GLY A 454 -16.96 -7.16 11.57
C GLY A 454 -17.17 -6.39 10.29
N GLN A 455 -18.29 -6.64 9.60
CA GLN A 455 -18.54 -6.09 8.26
C GLN A 455 -19.93 -5.46 8.09
N THR A 456 -20.80 -5.62 9.09
CA THR A 456 -22.16 -5.08 9.11
C THR A 456 -22.35 -4.08 10.25
N VAL A 457 -23.08 -3.01 9.98
CA VAL A 457 -23.57 -2.04 10.97
C VAL A 457 -25.06 -1.78 10.73
N VAL A 458 -25.80 -1.48 11.79
CA VAL A 458 -27.18 -1.01 11.71
C VAL A 458 -27.26 0.40 12.28
N VAL A 459 -27.83 1.31 11.50
CA VAL A 459 -27.90 2.74 11.80
C VAL A 459 -29.36 3.22 11.77
N LYS A 460 -29.70 4.20 12.61
CA LYS A 460 -30.98 4.91 12.54
C LYS A 460 -30.76 6.38 12.87
N GLU A 461 -31.12 7.27 11.94
CA GLU A 461 -31.06 8.72 12.11
C GLU A 461 -29.68 9.20 12.60
N GLY A 462 -28.61 8.69 11.98
CA GLY A 462 -27.22 9.00 12.33
C GLY A 462 -26.66 8.30 13.57
N ASN A 463 -27.45 7.47 14.27
CA ASN A 463 -27.00 6.72 15.44
C ASN A 463 -26.68 5.26 15.07
N VAL A 464 -25.56 4.74 15.58
CA VAL A 464 -25.21 3.32 15.43
C VAL A 464 -25.96 2.52 16.48
N LEU A 465 -26.87 1.65 16.04
CA LEU A 465 -27.67 0.78 16.93
C LEU A 465 -26.92 -0.51 17.25
N ALA A 466 -26.27 -1.10 16.26
CA ALA A 466 -25.48 -2.32 16.43
C ALA A 466 -24.33 -2.40 15.43
N VAL A 467 -23.26 -3.05 15.85
CA VAL A 467 -22.09 -3.39 15.05
C VAL A 467 -21.94 -4.91 15.12
N GLU A 468 -21.83 -5.57 13.97
CA GLU A 468 -21.52 -7.01 13.90
C GLU A 468 -20.11 -7.27 14.43
N ALA A 469 -19.99 -8.31 15.25
CA ALA A 469 -18.72 -8.92 15.61
C ALA A 469 -18.83 -10.45 15.48
N LEU A 470 -18.40 -11.20 16.50
CA LEU A 470 -18.34 -12.66 16.48
C LEU A 470 -19.72 -13.33 16.35
N GLU A 471 -20.79 -12.65 16.75
CA GLU A 471 -22.16 -13.16 16.70
C GLU A 471 -22.72 -13.29 15.27
N GLY A 472 -22.11 -12.59 14.30
CA GLY A 472 -22.52 -12.60 12.91
C GLY A 472 -23.67 -11.64 12.56
N THR A 473 -23.83 -11.42 11.25
CA THR A 473 -24.73 -10.43 10.66
C THR A 473 -26.16 -10.51 11.17
N ASP A 474 -26.76 -11.71 11.18
CA ASP A 474 -28.18 -11.88 11.50
C ASP A 474 -28.47 -11.59 12.98
N ALA A 475 -27.56 -11.97 13.89
CA ALA A 475 -27.68 -11.67 15.31
C ALA A 475 -27.53 -10.16 15.58
N ALA A 476 -26.61 -9.49 14.89
CA ALA A 476 -26.45 -8.05 14.98
C ALA A 476 -27.70 -7.28 14.51
N ILE A 477 -28.35 -7.74 13.44
CA ILE A 477 -29.60 -7.14 12.92
C ILE A 477 -30.74 -7.30 13.95
N ARG A 478 -30.92 -8.49 14.53
CA ARG A 478 -31.94 -8.72 15.56
C ARG A 478 -31.72 -7.83 16.79
N ARG A 479 -30.49 -7.77 17.29
CA ARG A 479 -30.10 -6.90 18.40
C ARG A 479 -30.36 -5.42 18.12
N ALA A 480 -30.13 -4.96 16.88
CA ALA A 480 -30.46 -3.60 16.49
C ALA A 480 -31.98 -3.32 16.53
N GLY A 481 -32.80 -4.32 16.17
CA GLY A 481 -34.26 -4.23 16.26
C GLY A 481 -34.75 -4.04 17.70
N GLU A 482 -34.21 -4.84 18.62
CA GLU A 482 -34.50 -4.76 20.07
C GLU A 482 -34.11 -3.41 20.67
N LEU A 483 -32.93 -2.89 20.31
CA LEU A 483 -32.42 -1.61 20.84
C LEU A 483 -33.09 -0.38 20.19
N GLY A 484 -33.42 -0.46 18.90
CA GLY A 484 -33.85 0.70 18.11
C GLY A 484 -35.36 0.81 17.89
N GLY A 485 -36.15 -0.16 18.33
CA GLY A 485 -37.60 -0.22 18.07
C GLY A 485 -37.94 -0.35 16.57
N GLY A 486 -37.06 -0.98 15.79
CA GLY A 486 -37.16 -1.10 14.34
C GLY A 486 -36.84 0.17 13.53
N GLY A 487 -37.02 0.09 12.21
CA GLY A 487 -36.73 1.20 11.28
C GLY A 487 -35.25 1.44 11.01
N GLY A 488 -34.36 0.53 11.42
CA GLY A 488 -32.93 0.62 11.14
C GLY A 488 -32.58 0.41 9.66
N VAL A 489 -31.49 1.03 9.25
CA VAL A 489 -30.80 0.84 7.98
C VAL A 489 -29.59 -0.06 8.20
N VAL A 490 -29.58 -1.20 7.54
CA VAL A 490 -28.45 -2.15 7.59
C VAL A 490 -27.43 -1.76 6.53
N VAL A 491 -26.14 -1.76 6.86
CA VAL A 491 -25.07 -1.58 5.87
C VAL A 491 -24.03 -2.68 6.05
N LYS A 492 -23.79 -3.45 4.98
CA LYS A 492 -22.82 -4.54 4.95
C LYS A 492 -21.80 -4.30 3.84
N THR A 493 -20.52 -4.28 4.18
CA THR A 493 -19.45 -3.96 3.21
C THR A 493 -18.38 -5.03 3.18
N ALA A 494 -17.61 -5.12 2.10
CA ALA A 494 -16.40 -5.94 2.12
C ALA A 494 -15.34 -5.27 3.03
N LYS A 495 -14.63 -6.05 3.85
CA LYS A 495 -13.53 -5.51 4.68
C LYS A 495 -12.46 -4.91 3.76
N PRO A 496 -11.85 -3.77 4.10
CA PRO A 496 -10.76 -3.22 3.29
C PRO A 496 -9.59 -4.20 3.21
N GLY A 497 -9.20 -4.57 1.99
CA GLY A 497 -8.18 -5.59 1.77
C GLY A 497 -8.66 -7.05 1.90
N GLN A 498 -9.96 -7.31 2.01
CA GLN A 498 -10.55 -8.67 2.06
C GLN A 498 -10.28 -9.45 0.78
N ASP A 499 -9.65 -10.63 0.89
CA ASP A 499 -9.34 -11.46 -0.27
C ASP A 499 -10.61 -12.07 -0.89
N LEU A 500 -11.10 -11.40 -1.93
CA LEU A 500 -12.33 -11.74 -2.66
C LEU A 500 -12.31 -13.12 -3.33
N ARG A 501 -11.15 -13.82 -3.34
CA ARG A 501 -11.06 -15.20 -3.81
C ARG A 501 -11.66 -16.20 -2.83
N PHE A 502 -11.80 -15.87 -1.56
CA PHE A 502 -12.19 -16.82 -0.50
C PHE A 502 -13.23 -16.26 0.47
N ASP A 503 -13.33 -14.94 0.61
CA ASP A 503 -14.17 -14.30 1.60
C ASP A 503 -14.96 -13.16 0.94
N LEU A 504 -16.22 -13.45 0.61
CA LEU A 504 -17.15 -12.51 0.01
C LEU A 504 -18.28 -12.22 1.00
N PRO A 505 -18.64 -10.94 1.23
CA PRO A 505 -19.84 -10.65 1.98
C PRO A 505 -21.06 -11.18 1.21
N CYS A 506 -21.94 -11.88 1.90
CA CYS A 506 -23.17 -12.43 1.33
C CYS A 506 -24.41 -11.87 2.03
N ILE A 507 -25.50 -11.76 1.26
CA ILE A 507 -26.86 -11.57 1.76
C ILE A 507 -27.77 -12.62 1.11
N GLY A 508 -28.76 -13.06 1.85
CA GLY A 508 -29.76 -14.04 1.38
C GLY A 508 -31.08 -13.91 2.13
N LEU A 509 -31.96 -14.88 1.94
CA LEU A 509 -33.30 -14.88 2.53
C LEU A 509 -33.27 -14.87 4.08
N GLY A 510 -32.27 -15.50 4.70
CA GLY A 510 -32.09 -15.44 6.16
C GLY A 510 -31.81 -14.03 6.69
N THR A 511 -30.99 -13.25 5.97
CA THR A 511 -30.73 -11.84 6.29
C THR A 511 -31.99 -11.00 6.10
N LEU A 512 -32.75 -11.24 5.03
CA LEU A 512 -34.03 -10.56 4.80
C LEU A 512 -35.05 -10.87 5.92
N GLY A 513 -35.13 -12.13 6.36
CA GLY A 513 -35.95 -12.55 7.48
C GLY A 513 -35.54 -11.86 8.78
N SER A 514 -34.24 -11.78 9.07
CA SER A 514 -33.72 -11.08 10.25
C SER A 514 -34.06 -9.59 10.21
N MET A 515 -33.95 -8.94 9.05
CA MET A 515 -34.36 -7.55 8.87
C MET A 515 -35.87 -7.36 9.08
N LYS A 516 -36.71 -8.26 8.56
CA LYS A 516 -38.16 -8.21 8.74
C LYS A 516 -38.55 -8.30 10.21
N SER A 517 -37.97 -9.25 10.94
CA SER A 517 -38.18 -9.40 12.39
C SER A 517 -37.66 -8.20 13.19
N ALA A 518 -36.55 -7.60 12.76
CA ALA A 518 -35.98 -6.41 13.38
C ALA A 518 -36.66 -5.11 12.93
N GLY A 519 -37.69 -5.15 12.08
CA GLY A 519 -38.35 -3.96 11.52
C GLY A 519 -37.47 -3.08 10.62
N CYS A 520 -36.31 -3.58 10.17
CA CYS A 520 -35.40 -2.88 9.27
C CYS A 520 -35.90 -2.99 7.82
N ARG A 521 -36.00 -1.87 7.09
CA ARG A 521 -36.56 -1.85 5.73
C ARG A 521 -35.57 -1.53 4.63
N VAL A 522 -34.32 -1.21 4.97
CA VAL A 522 -33.28 -0.85 3.99
C VAL A 522 -32.00 -1.58 4.31
N ILE A 523 -31.36 -2.14 3.29
CA ILE A 523 -30.00 -2.65 3.36
C ILE A 523 -29.13 -2.10 2.22
N GLY A 524 -27.99 -1.55 2.61
CA GLY A 524 -26.91 -1.13 1.73
C GLY A 524 -25.83 -2.20 1.67
N VAL A 525 -25.45 -2.59 0.45
CA VAL A 525 -24.36 -3.55 0.20
C VAL A 525 -23.38 -3.00 -0.82
N GLU A 526 -22.15 -3.51 -0.85
CA GLU A 526 -21.13 -3.02 -1.78
C GLU A 526 -21.33 -3.61 -3.18
N ALA A 527 -21.60 -2.74 -4.16
CA ALA A 527 -21.83 -3.15 -5.53
C ALA A 527 -20.62 -3.89 -6.13
N GLY A 528 -20.87 -4.99 -6.83
CA GLY A 528 -19.82 -5.83 -7.44
C GLY A 528 -18.93 -6.60 -6.45
N LYS A 529 -19.19 -6.52 -5.14
CA LYS A 529 -18.46 -7.30 -4.12
C LYS A 529 -19.36 -8.14 -3.23
N THR A 530 -20.61 -7.74 -3.02
CA THR A 530 -21.55 -8.51 -2.22
C THR A 530 -22.31 -9.53 -3.07
N LEU A 531 -22.33 -10.77 -2.59
CA LEU A 531 -23.07 -11.87 -3.19
C LEU A 531 -24.54 -11.84 -2.75
N MET A 532 -25.46 -11.94 -3.70
CA MET A 532 -26.90 -12.05 -3.46
C MET A 532 -27.35 -13.48 -3.72
N LEU A 533 -27.45 -14.27 -2.64
CA LEU A 533 -27.87 -15.66 -2.71
C LEU A 533 -29.32 -15.72 -3.23
N HIS A 534 -29.53 -16.41 -4.35
CA HIS A 534 -30.82 -16.44 -5.06
C HIS A 534 -31.36 -15.03 -5.41
N LYS A 535 -30.51 -14.18 -6.01
CA LYS A 535 -30.76 -12.76 -6.31
C LYS A 535 -32.20 -12.44 -6.75
N ASN A 536 -32.75 -13.13 -7.74
CA ASN A 536 -34.11 -12.87 -8.24
C ASN A 536 -35.16 -13.08 -7.14
N ARG A 537 -35.14 -14.24 -6.47
CA ARG A 537 -36.03 -14.55 -5.35
C ARG A 537 -35.83 -13.58 -4.17
N LEU A 538 -34.59 -13.18 -3.91
CA LEU A 538 -34.28 -12.21 -2.86
C LEU A 538 -34.90 -10.84 -3.16
N ILE A 539 -34.87 -10.39 -4.42
CA ILE A 539 -35.50 -9.14 -4.86
C ILE A 539 -37.04 -9.25 -4.77
N GLU A 540 -37.63 -10.34 -5.26
CA GLU A 540 -39.08 -10.60 -5.19
C GLU A 540 -39.59 -10.57 -3.75
N GLU A 541 -38.90 -11.27 -2.84
CA GLU A 541 -39.27 -11.33 -1.42
C GLU A 541 -39.08 -9.98 -0.73
N ALA A 542 -38.03 -9.22 -1.10
CA ALA A 542 -37.81 -7.88 -0.59
C ALA A 542 -38.91 -6.91 -1.05
N ASP A 543 -39.36 -7.01 -2.31
CA ASP A 543 -40.45 -6.21 -2.84
C ASP A 543 -41.79 -6.55 -2.15
N ALA A 544 -42.08 -7.84 -1.96
CA ALA A 544 -43.25 -8.29 -1.20
C ALA A 544 -43.23 -7.75 0.25
N GLY A 545 -42.04 -7.67 0.86
CA GLY A 545 -41.80 -7.08 2.18
C GLY A 545 -41.78 -5.55 2.22
N ARG A 546 -41.90 -4.86 1.08
CA ARG A 546 -41.67 -3.40 0.93
C ARG A 546 -40.32 -2.97 1.53
N MET A 547 -39.27 -3.68 1.19
CA MET A 547 -37.89 -3.43 1.61
C MET A 547 -37.07 -2.87 0.44
N SER A 548 -35.99 -2.16 0.75
CA SER A 548 -35.09 -1.57 -0.24
C SER A 548 -33.70 -2.23 -0.17
N LEU A 549 -33.31 -2.89 -1.26
CA LEU A 549 -31.95 -3.39 -1.46
C LEU A 549 -31.17 -2.38 -2.30
N VAL A 550 -30.03 -1.90 -1.81
CA VAL A 550 -29.24 -0.84 -2.46
C VAL A 550 -27.78 -1.24 -2.58
N GLY A 551 -27.23 -1.22 -3.80
CA GLY A 551 -25.80 -1.31 -4.04
C GLY A 551 -25.15 0.07 -3.97
N LEU A 552 -24.27 0.24 -2.98
CA LEU A 552 -23.51 1.45 -2.68
C LEU A 552 -22.23 1.55 -3.51
#